data_AF-A0A1H0YB92-F1
#
_entry.id   AF-A0A1H0YB92-F1
#
_cell.length_a   1.000
_cell.length_b   1.000
_cell.length_c   1.000
_cell.angle_alpha   90.00
_cell.angle_beta   90.00
_cell.angle_gamma   90.00
#
_symmetry.space_group_name_H-M   'P 1'
#
loop_
_entity.id
_entity.type
_entity.pdbx_description
1 polymer ?
#
loop_
_entity_poly.entity_id
_entity_poly.type
_entity_poly.pdbx_seq_one_letter_code
_entity_poly.pdbx_strand_id
1 'polypeptide(L)'
;MIAVRGRTAATAPGRIYTEQMMVVFAGILLLVNAFYNVVVWPRFWSRISKDPRARDEQGRATTFLTVHAVLIGLALLIAIVSAVAGVWVLVA
;
A
#
# COMPACT_ATOMS: atom_id res chain seq x y z
N MET A 1 -34.96 -21.76 -28.10
CA MET A 1 -34.05 -21.04 -29.01
C MET A 1 -33.74 -19.69 -28.36
N ILE A 2 -32.75 -19.63 -27.45
CA ILE A 2 -32.36 -18.40 -26.75
C ILE A 2 -31.08 -17.92 -27.44
N ALA A 3 -31.20 -16.85 -28.23
CA ALA A 3 -30.04 -16.20 -28.82
C ALA A 3 -29.24 -15.55 -27.69
N VAL A 4 -28.12 -16.18 -27.33
CA VAL A 4 -27.03 -15.54 -26.57
C VAL A 4 -26.49 -14.43 -27.45
N ARG A 5 -27.07 -13.23 -27.30
CA ARG A 5 -26.60 -12.02 -27.95
C ARG A 5 -25.25 -11.68 -27.34
N GLY A 6 -24.19 -12.08 -28.05
CA GLY A 6 -22.82 -11.73 -27.75
C GLY A 6 -22.73 -10.24 -27.46
N ARG A 7 -22.38 -9.93 -26.21
CA ARG A 7 -22.13 -8.55 -25.76
C ARG A 7 -20.73 -8.16 -26.21
N THR A 8 -20.46 -8.21 -27.51
CA THR A 8 -19.39 -7.43 -28.13
C THR A 8 -19.89 -6.00 -28.24
N ALA A 9 -20.10 -5.36 -27.09
CA ALA A 9 -20.17 -3.91 -27.04
C ALA A 9 -18.78 -3.46 -27.46
N ALA A 10 -18.62 -3.07 -28.74
CA ALA A 10 -17.44 -2.39 -29.22
C ALA A 10 -17.10 -1.32 -28.18
N THR A 11 -15.97 -1.49 -27.51
CA THR A 11 -15.59 -0.67 -26.36
C THR A 11 -15.55 0.77 -26.85
N ALA A 12 -16.53 1.60 -26.44
CA ALA A 12 -16.59 2.98 -26.89
C ALA A 12 -15.25 3.64 -26.57
N PRO A 13 -14.63 4.43 -27.48
CA PRO A 13 -13.29 4.98 -27.27
C PRO A 13 -13.15 5.68 -25.90
N GLY A 14 -14.17 6.42 -25.47
CA GLY A 14 -14.20 7.08 -24.16
C GLY A 14 -14.06 6.14 -22.95
N ARG A 15 -14.55 4.90 -23.05
CA ARG A 15 -14.40 3.89 -21.99
C ARG A 15 -12.94 3.43 -21.87
N ILE A 16 -12.27 3.19 -23.00
CA ILE A 16 -10.85 2.80 -23.04
C ILE A 16 -9.98 3.88 -22.38
N TYR A 17 -10.18 5.16 -22.76
CA TYR A 17 -9.42 6.26 -22.17
C TYR A 17 -9.68 6.42 -20.66
N THR A 18 -10.93 6.24 -20.23
CA THR A 18 -11.28 6.33 -18.80
C THR A 18 -10.66 5.17 -18.01
N GLU A 19 -10.75 3.95 -18.52
CA GLU A 19 -10.17 2.75 -17.89
C GLU A 19 -8.65 2.89 -17.78
N GLN A 20 -7.97 3.33 -18.85
CA GLN A 20 -6.52 3.59 -18.81
C GLN A 20 -6.14 4.72 -17.85
N MET A 21 -6.91 5.81 -17.82
CA MET A 21 -6.67 6.90 -16.87
C MET A 21 -6.81 6.39 -15.42
N MET A 22 -7.84 5.58 -15.13
CA MET A 22 -8.05 4.98 -13.80
C MET A 22 -6.92 4.05 -13.40
N VAL A 23 -6.43 3.22 -14.34
CA VAL A 23 -5.33 2.29 -14.12
C VAL A 23 -4.02 3.03 -13.82
N VAL A 24 -3.67 4.03 -14.65
CA VAL A 24 -2.48 4.86 -14.45
C VAL A 24 -2.55 5.60 -13.11
N PHE A 25 -3.70 6.20 -12.80
CA PHE A 25 -3.93 6.89 -11.55
C PHE A 25 -3.78 5.95 -10.34
N ALA A 26 -4.39 4.75 -10.39
CA ALA A 26 -4.27 3.75 -9.33
C ALA A 26 -2.81 3.30 -9.14
N GLY A 27 -2.07 3.05 -10.22
CA GLY A 27 -0.66 2.71 -10.17
C GLY A 27 0.17 3.78 -9.47
N ILE A 28 -0.02 5.06 -9.84
CA ILE A 28 0.67 6.20 -9.21
C ILE A 28 0.32 6.28 -7.72
N LEU A 29 -0.96 6.16 -7.35
CA LEU A 29 -1.38 6.20 -5.95
C LEU A 29 -0.75 5.07 -5.11
N LEU A 30 -0.65 3.86 -5.66
CA LEU A 30 -0.02 2.72 -4.98
C LEU A 30 1.48 3.00 -4.73
N LEU A 31 2.18 3.57 -5.70
CA LEU A 31 3.59 3.93 -5.55
C LEU A 31 3.80 5.07 -4.56
N VAL A 32 2.96 6.11 -4.59
CA VAL A 32 3.00 7.21 -3.62
C VAL A 32 2.70 6.69 -2.21
N ASN A 33 1.72 5.80 -2.04
CA ASN A 33 1.45 5.14 -0.78
C ASN A 33 2.68 4.37 -0.27
N ALA A 34 3.29 3.55 -1.13
CA ALA A 34 4.50 2.81 -0.77
C ALA A 34 5.62 3.73 -0.32
N PHE A 35 5.88 4.79 -1.09
CA PHE A 35 6.89 5.80 -0.76
C PHE A 35 6.62 6.48 0.58
N TYR A 36 5.37 6.94 0.82
CA TYR A 36 4.98 7.56 2.08
C TYR A 36 5.27 6.63 3.28
N ASN A 37 4.84 5.37 3.20
CA ASN A 37 5.02 4.41 4.29
C ASN A 37 6.52 4.15 4.57
N VAL A 38 7.33 3.95 3.53
CA VAL A 38 8.79 3.72 3.67
C VAL A 38 9.51 4.94 4.26
N VAL A 39 9.04 6.15 3.98
CA VAL A 39 9.70 7.39 4.39
C VAL A 39 9.27 7.83 5.80
N VAL A 40 8.01 7.62 6.17
CA VAL A 40 7.43 8.11 7.42
C VAL A 40 7.65 7.14 8.57
N TRP A 41 7.35 5.85 8.37
CA TRP A 41 7.33 4.89 9.47
C TRP A 41 8.70 4.62 10.11
N PRO A 42 9.83 4.51 9.37
CA PRO A 42 11.13 4.35 10.00
C PRO A 42 11.54 5.55 10.86
N ARG A 43 11.15 6.76 10.46
CA ARG A 43 11.39 7.97 11.27
C ARG A 43 10.53 7.95 12.54
N PHE A 44 9.29 7.50 12.44
CA PHE A 44 8.40 7.37 13.59
C PHE A 44 8.88 6.29 14.56
N TRP A 45 9.37 5.15 14.05
CA TRP A 45 9.99 4.09 14.85
C TRP A 45 11.16 4.59 15.69
N SER A 46 12.05 5.41 15.10
CA SER A 46 13.17 6.01 15.82
C SER A 46 12.72 6.81 17.04
N ARG A 47 11.57 7.50 16.96
CA ARG A 47 11.00 8.22 18.10
C ARG A 47 10.39 7.29 19.15
N ILE A 48 9.63 6.29 18.72
CA ILE A 48 9.00 5.31 19.63
C ILE A 48 10.06 4.54 20.42
N SER A 49 11.13 4.11 19.75
CA SER A 49 12.20 3.33 20.40
C SER A 49 12.94 4.09 21.50
N LYS A 50 12.89 5.43 21.47
CA LYS A 50 13.51 6.34 22.45
C LYS A 50 12.53 6.81 23.54
N ASP A 51 11.25 6.46 23.44
CA ASP A 51 10.25 6.80 24.44
C ASP A 51 10.57 6.02 25.75
N PRO A 52 10.56 6.66 26.93
CA PRO A 52 10.78 5.99 28.20
C PRO A 52 9.87 4.79 28.43
N ARG A 53 8.66 4.77 27.84
CA ARG A 53 7.70 3.67 27.95
C ARG A 53 8.05 2.45 27.10
N ALA A 54 9.00 2.57 26.18
CA ALA A 54 9.34 1.52 25.23
C ALA A 54 10.11 0.36 25.88
N ARG A 55 10.81 0.62 26.98
CA ARG A 55 11.64 -0.36 27.69
C ARG A 55 11.28 -0.36 29.17
N ASP A 56 11.23 -1.54 29.77
CA ASP A 56 11.06 -1.69 31.22
C ASP A 56 12.37 -1.43 31.98
N GLU A 57 12.31 -1.48 33.31
CA GLU A 57 13.47 -1.28 34.21
C GLU A 57 14.60 -2.30 33.99
N GLN A 58 14.30 -3.44 33.35
CA GLN A 58 15.27 -4.48 32.99
C GLN A 58 15.71 -4.39 31.51
N GLY A 59 15.29 -3.34 30.79
CA GLY A 59 15.63 -3.12 29.38
C GLY A 59 14.86 -3.98 28.37
N ARG A 60 13.81 -4.69 28.78
CA ARG A 60 12.97 -5.51 27.89
C ARG A 60 11.94 -4.66 27.17
N ALA A 61 11.53 -5.10 25.98
CA ALA A 61 10.48 -4.43 25.21
C ALA A 61 9.14 -4.54 25.94
N THR A 62 8.48 -3.41 26.15
CA THR A 62 7.14 -3.38 26.72
C THR A 62 6.08 -3.67 25.64
N THR A 63 4.85 -3.93 26.06
CA THR A 63 3.70 -4.05 25.13
C THR A 63 3.53 -2.81 24.25
N PHE A 64 3.88 -1.62 24.76
CA PHE A 64 3.86 -0.38 23.99
C PHE A 64 4.80 -0.46 22.78
N LEU A 65 6.05 -0.90 22.99
CA LEU A 65 7.01 -1.05 21.89
C LEU A 65 6.59 -2.17 20.93
N THR A 66 6.10 -3.29 21.45
CA THR A 66 5.67 -4.45 20.64
C THR A 66 4.49 -4.11 19.72
N VAL A 67 3.44 -3.46 20.23
CA VAL A 67 2.27 -3.09 19.42
C VAL A 67 2.69 -2.15 18.29
N HIS A 68 3.49 -1.13 18.59
CA HIS A 68 3.97 -0.21 17.56
C HIS A 68 4.88 -0.90 16.54
N ALA A 69 5.71 -1.86 16.97
CA ALA A 69 6.55 -2.65 16.08
C ALA A 69 5.71 -3.42 15.06
N VAL A 70 4.64 -4.08 15.52
CA VAL A 70 3.72 -4.83 14.67
C VAL A 70 2.98 -3.91 13.70
N LEU A 71 2.45 -2.79 14.20
CA LEU A 71 1.74 -1.82 13.36
C LEU A 71 2.63 -1.25 12.25
N ILE A 72 3.86 -0.85 12.60
CA ILE A 72 4.83 -0.34 11.62
C ILE A 72 5.28 -1.44 10.67
N GLY A 73 5.53 -2.65 11.17
CA GLY A 73 5.90 -3.81 10.36
C GLY A 73 4.83 -4.13 9.31
N LEU A 74 3.56 -4.15 9.70
CA LEU A 74 2.44 -4.34 8.78
C LEU A 74 2.32 -3.19 7.77
N ALA A 75 2.50 -1.94 8.20
CA ALA A 75 2.46 -0.80 7.30
C ALA A 75 3.57 -0.88 6.23
N LEU A 76 4.78 -1.30 6.61
CA LEU A 76 5.88 -1.53 5.66
C LEU A 76 5.62 -2.75 4.76
N LEU A 77 5.02 -3.82 5.26
CA LEU A 77 4.60 -4.95 4.43
C LEU A 77 3.59 -4.52 3.37
N ILE A 78 2.57 -3.75 3.76
CA ILE A 78 1.58 -3.17 2.83
C ILE A 78 2.27 -2.25 1.82
N ALA A 79 3.29 -1.48 2.23
CA ALA A 79 4.07 -0.64 1.34
C ALA A 79 4.78 -1.47 0.26
N ILE A 80 5.39 -2.61 0.62
CA ILE A 80 6.05 -3.51 -0.34
C ILE A 80 5.02 -4.07 -1.33
N VAL A 81 3.89 -4.58 -0.83
CA VAL A 81 2.81 -5.09 -1.69
C VAL A 81 2.29 -4.00 -2.62
N SER A 82 2.11 -2.78 -2.11
CA SER A 82 1.67 -1.62 -2.90
C SER A 82 2.68 -1.25 -3.98
N ALA A 83 3.99 -1.29 -3.67
CA ALA A 83 5.04 -1.01 -4.65
C ALA A 83 5.02 -2.03 -5.79
N VAL A 84 4.96 -3.33 -5.44
CA VAL A 84 4.91 -4.42 -6.43
C VAL A 84 3.66 -4.31 -7.29
N ALA A 85 2.48 -4.12 -6.68
CA ALA A 85 1.22 -3.96 -7.40
C ALA A 85 1.20 -2.71 -8.29
N GLY A 86 1.72 -1.58 -7.79
CA GLY A 86 1.80 -0.33 -8.54
C GLY A 86 2.69 -0.44 -9.77
N VAL A 87 3.88 -1.06 -9.64
CA VAL A 87 4.74 -1.33 -10.80
C VAL A 87 4.05 -2.29 -11.75
N TRP A 88 3.49 -3.40 -11.26
CA TRP A 88 2.87 -4.43 -12.09
C TRP A 88 1.74 -3.87 -12.95
N VAL A 89 0.83 -3.08 -12.36
CA VAL A 89 -0.30 -2.46 -13.06
C VAL A 89 0.13 -1.43 -14.12
N LEU A 90 1.31 -0.84 -13.98
CA LEU A 90 1.83 0.15 -14.94
C LEU A 90 2.58 -0.50 -16.12
N VAL A 91 3.03 -1.75 -15.99
CA VAL A 91 3.89 -2.41 -16.99
C VAL A 91 3.27 -3.65 -17.63
N ALA A 92 2.23 -4.24 -17.02
CA ALA A 92 1.50 -5.40 -17.53
C ALA A 92 0.34 -4.99 -18.45
#